data_AF-Q6CVC8-F1
#
_entry.id   AF-Q6CVC8-F1
#
_cell.length_a   1.000
_cell.length_b   1.000
_cell.length_c   1.000
_cell.angle_alpha   90.00
_cell.angle_beta   90.00
_cell.angle_gamma   90.00
#
_symmetry.space_group_name_H-M   'P 1'
#
loop_
_entity.id
_entity.type
_entity.pdbx_description
1 polymer ?
#
loop_
_entity_poly.entity_id
_entity_poly.type
_entity_poly.pdbx_seq_one_letter_code
_entity_poly.pdbx_strand_id
1 'polypeptide(L)'
;MLKRHRSGKKEKKPKKKKKRKVANDNPNSIHLKKVGLSPELQEFLKVEEMPRTQVVKSVWDYIKEHDLQNPEDRREIICDDAMKPIFGEKMTMFTLNKILSKHLFNLAKSEKDEITEQHSDLEP
;
A
#
# COMPACT_ATOMS: atom_id res chain seq x y z
N MET A 1 55.10 29.28 26.86
CA MET A 1 54.58 28.40 25.78
C MET A 1 53.42 29.12 25.10
N LEU A 2 53.65 29.82 23.99
CA LEU A 2 53.49 29.38 22.58
C LEU A 2 52.04 29.41 22.03
N LYS A 3 51.76 30.50 21.30
CA LYS A 3 51.07 30.66 20.00
C LYS A 3 49.55 30.41 19.86
N ARG A 4 48.91 31.51 19.42
CA ARG A 4 47.59 31.75 18.81
C ARG A 4 47.40 30.98 17.48
N HIS A 5 46.15 30.64 17.13
CA HIS A 5 45.48 30.64 15.78
C HIS A 5 44.02 30.19 16.05
N ARG A 6 42.91 30.91 15.83
CA ARG A 6 42.24 31.57 14.68
C ARG A 6 41.88 30.64 13.49
N SER A 7 40.59 30.67 13.12
CA SER A 7 39.93 30.21 11.87
C SER A 7 39.38 28.77 11.88
N GLY A 8 38.14 28.46 11.47
CA GLY A 8 37.13 29.25 10.78
C GLY A 8 35.78 28.52 10.63
N LYS A 9 34.76 29.35 10.39
CA LYS A 9 33.37 29.09 10.00
C LYS A 9 33.25 28.04 8.87
N LYS A 10 32.37 27.04 9.01
CA LYS A 10 31.61 26.45 7.87
C LYS A 10 30.22 26.00 8.31
N GLU A 11 29.25 26.90 8.09
CA GLU A 11 27.84 26.57 7.90
C GLU A 11 27.70 25.52 6.80
N LYS A 12 26.94 24.44 7.04
CA LYS A 12 26.44 23.55 5.98
C LYS A 12 24.92 23.65 5.87
N LYS A 13 24.49 24.59 5.04
CA LYS A 13 23.14 24.69 4.45
C LYS A 13 22.81 23.45 3.59
N PRO A 14 21.52 23.17 3.33
CA PRO A 14 20.96 21.81 3.23
C PRO A 14 21.28 21.14 1.90
N LYS A 15 21.62 19.84 1.95
CA LYS A 15 21.71 19.01 0.75
C LYS A 15 20.29 18.81 0.19
N LYS A 16 19.95 19.59 -0.85
CA LYS A 16 18.82 19.34 -1.76
C LYS A 16 18.84 17.85 -2.16
N LYS A 17 17.93 17.06 -1.61
CA LYS A 17 17.62 15.72 -2.13
C LYS A 17 17.08 15.93 -3.55
N LYS A 18 17.90 15.62 -4.55
CA LYS A 18 17.45 15.53 -5.95
C LYS A 18 16.27 14.56 -5.97
N LYS A 19 15.07 15.07 -6.22
CA LYS A 19 13.91 14.26 -6.60
C LYS A 19 14.36 13.45 -7.81
N ARG A 20 14.58 12.14 -7.65
CA ARG A 20 14.72 11.23 -8.78
C ARG A 20 13.36 11.24 -9.48
N LYS A 21 13.23 12.04 -10.54
CA LYS A 21 12.16 11.82 -11.52
C LYS A 21 12.47 10.50 -12.19
N VAL A 22 11.90 9.42 -11.67
CA VAL A 22 11.66 8.21 -12.46
C VAL A 22 10.17 8.23 -12.80
N ALA A 23 9.74 9.30 -13.45
CA ALA A 23 8.50 9.30 -14.18
C ALA A 23 8.86 8.74 -15.56
N ASN A 24 8.83 7.41 -15.67
CA ASN A 24 8.56 6.83 -16.97
C ASN A 24 7.06 7.06 -17.17
N ASP A 25 6.72 8.21 -17.77
CA ASP A 25 5.35 8.65 -18.08
C ASP A 25 4.77 7.78 -19.20
N ASN A 26 4.89 6.45 -19.09
CA ASN A 26 4.13 5.53 -19.89
C ASN A 26 2.76 5.36 -19.21
N PRO A 27 1.67 5.97 -19.73
CA PRO A 27 0.34 5.84 -19.15
C PRO A 27 -0.16 4.39 -19.13
N ASN A 28 0.47 3.50 -19.91
CA ASN A 28 0.20 2.05 -19.92
C ASN A 28 1.04 1.27 -18.89
N SER A 29 1.78 1.93 -18.00
CA SER A 29 2.49 1.23 -16.94
C SER A 29 1.48 0.63 -15.95
N ILE A 30 1.52 -0.69 -15.79
CA ILE A 30 0.70 -1.45 -14.83
C ILE A 30 0.79 -0.86 -13.41
N HIS A 31 1.91 -0.22 -13.07
CA HIS A 31 2.13 0.41 -11.76
C HIS A 31 1.34 1.71 -11.54
N LEU A 32 0.90 2.38 -12.60
CA LEU A 32 0.08 3.60 -12.53
C LEU A 32 -1.41 3.31 -12.73
N LYS A 33 -1.77 2.15 -13.27
CA LYS A 33 -3.17 1.76 -13.46
C LYS A 33 -3.88 1.68 -12.11
N LYS A 34 -4.95 2.46 -11.98
CA LYS A 34 -5.84 2.39 -10.82
C LYS A 34 -6.59 1.07 -10.81
N VAL A 35 -6.74 0.52 -9.61
CA VAL A 35 -7.59 -0.63 -9.33
C VAL A 35 -8.62 -0.19 -8.30
N GLY A 36 -9.82 -0.76 -8.37
CA GLY A 36 -10.81 -0.53 -7.33
C GLY A 36 -10.55 -1.44 -6.13
N LEU A 37 -10.99 -0.98 -4.96
CA LEU A 37 -10.75 -1.62 -3.67
C LEU A 37 -12.04 -2.22 -3.11
N SER A 38 -11.98 -3.36 -2.40
CA SER A 38 -13.14 -3.92 -1.69
C SER A 38 -13.66 -2.94 -0.63
N PRO A 39 -14.93 -3.03 -0.22
CA PRO A 39 -15.50 -2.15 0.81
C PRO A 39 -14.67 -2.08 2.10
N GLU A 40 -14.08 -3.20 2.55
CA GLU A 40 -13.25 -3.20 3.75
C GLU A 40 -11.94 -2.40 3.53
N LEU A 41 -11.28 -2.56 2.38
CA LEU A 41 -10.10 -1.76 2.04
C LEU A 41 -10.44 -0.27 1.83
N GLN A 42 -11.63 0.04 1.30
CA GLN A 42 -12.10 1.41 1.17
C GLN A 42 -12.31 2.05 2.55
N GLU A 43 -12.89 1.31 3.49
CA GLU A 43 -13.07 1.80 4.86
C GLU A 43 -11.73 2.03 5.57
N PHE A 44 -10.73 1.18 5.33
CA PHE A 44 -9.40 1.32 5.92
C PHE A 44 -8.59 2.48 5.29
N LEU A 45 -8.54 2.56 3.95
CA LEU A 45 -7.73 3.56 3.23
C LEU A 45 -8.48 4.87 2.93
N LYS A 46 -9.79 4.91 3.18
CA LYS A 46 -10.70 6.04 2.87
C LYS A 46 -10.66 6.50 1.40
N VAL A 47 -10.42 5.55 0.48
CA VAL A 47 -10.40 5.77 -0.97
C VAL A 47 -11.06 4.61 -1.70
N GLU A 48 -11.72 4.88 -2.81
CA GLU A 48 -12.42 3.85 -3.61
C GLU A 48 -11.50 3.13 -4.59
N GLU A 49 -10.53 3.85 -5.16
CA GLU A 49 -9.60 3.36 -6.16
C GLU A 49 -8.21 3.95 -5.97
N MET A 50 -7.18 3.13 -6.16
CA MET A 50 -5.80 3.60 -6.19
C MET A 50 -4.89 2.64 -6.94
N PRO A 51 -3.70 3.06 -7.39
CA PRO A 51 -2.74 2.14 -8.00
C PRO A 51 -2.31 1.05 -7.02
N ARG A 52 -2.18 -0.20 -7.48
CA ARG A 52 -1.81 -1.34 -6.63
C ARG A 52 -0.55 -1.10 -5.79
N THR A 53 0.44 -0.42 -6.36
CA THR A 53 1.69 -0.06 -5.68
C THR A 53 1.45 0.88 -4.50
N GLN A 54 0.51 1.81 -4.62
CA GLN A 54 0.12 2.73 -3.56
C GLN A 54 -0.69 2.02 -2.46
N VAL A 55 -1.53 1.03 -2.81
CA VAL A 55 -2.23 0.19 -1.80
C VAL A 55 -1.21 -0.45 -0.87
N VAL A 56 -0.26 -1.19 -1.44
CA VAL A 56 0.79 -1.91 -0.69
C VAL A 56 1.59 -0.93 0.17
N LYS A 57 1.97 0.22 -0.41
CA LYS A 57 2.72 1.25 0.31
C LYS A 57 1.93 1.80 1.50
N SER A 58 0.64 2.11 1.31
CA SER A 58 -0.20 2.70 2.36
C SER A 58 -0.38 1.76 3.54
N VAL A 59 -0.59 0.46 3.27
CA VAL A 59 -0.64 -0.56 4.33
C VAL A 59 0.70 -0.65 5.07
N TRP A 60 1.83 -0.59 4.36
CA TRP A 60 3.16 -0.61 5.00
C TRP A 60 3.47 0.62 5.83
N ASP A 61 3.02 1.79 5.37
CA ASP A 61 3.19 3.04 6.12
C ASP A 61 2.38 2.95 7.44
N TYR A 62 1.16 2.44 7.39
CA TYR A 62 0.33 2.18 8.57
C TYR A 62 0.98 1.21 9.56
N ILE A 63 1.47 0.05 9.08
CA ILE A 63 2.16 -0.96 9.90
C ILE A 63 3.35 -0.34 10.66
N LYS A 64 4.09 0.58 10.03
CA LYS A 64 5.26 1.23 10.65
C LYS A 64 4.87 2.34 11.61
N GLU A 65 3.83 3.11 11.27
CA GLU A 65 3.33 4.19 12.11
C GLU A 65 2.76 3.67 13.44
N HIS A 66 2.14 2.50 13.40
CA HIS A 66 1.55 1.84 14.58
C HIS A 66 2.44 0.76 15.21
N ASP A 67 3.69 0.61 14.76
CA ASP A 67 4.66 -0.38 15.25
C ASP A 67 4.11 -1.82 15.33
N LEU A 68 3.38 -2.23 14.29
CA LEU A 68 2.66 -3.51 14.24
C LEU A 68 3.54 -4.70 13.85
N GLN A 69 4.86 -4.54 13.77
CA GLN A 69 5.77 -5.66 13.54
C GLN A 69 6.01 -6.41 14.84
N ASN A 70 6.02 -7.74 14.79
CA ASN A 70 6.34 -8.54 15.95
C ASN A 70 7.80 -8.25 16.38
N PRO A 71 8.05 -7.86 17.66
CA PRO A 71 9.40 -7.55 18.14
C PRO A 71 10.33 -8.77 18.19
N GLU A 72 9.78 -9.98 18.28
CA GLU A 72 10.53 -11.25 18.31
C GLU A 72 10.83 -11.76 16.90
N ASP A 73 9.89 -11.58 15.96
CA ASP A 73 10.07 -11.91 14.54
C ASP A 73 9.55 -10.80 13.63
N ARG A 74 10.45 -9.95 13.14
CA ARG A 74 10.11 -8.81 12.25
C ARG A 74 9.56 -9.21 10.87
N ARG A 75 9.43 -10.50 10.57
CA ARG A 75 8.72 -10.98 9.37
C ARG A 75 7.21 -11.08 9.58
N GLU A 76 6.79 -11.18 10.83
CA GLU A 76 5.40 -11.25 11.26
C GLU A 76 4.88 -9.85 11.59
N ILE A 77 3.67 -9.56 11.09
CA ILE A 77 2.90 -8.36 11.36
C ILE A 77 1.71 -8.81 12.20
N ILE A 78 1.54 -8.16 13.36
CA ILE A 78 0.42 -8.37 14.27
C ILE A 78 -0.62 -7.31 13.93
N CYS A 79 -1.71 -7.72 13.31
CA CYS A 79 -2.75 -6.81 12.88
C CYS A 79 -3.55 -6.30 14.08
N ASP A 80 -3.82 -5.01 14.09
CA ASP A 80 -4.72 -4.37 15.03
C ASP A 80 -6.19 -4.51 14.61
N ASP A 81 -7.11 -3.96 15.40
CA ASP A 81 -8.54 -4.13 15.17
C ASP A 81 -9.03 -3.50 13.86
N ALA A 82 -8.31 -2.49 13.35
CA ALA A 82 -8.60 -1.89 12.04
C ALA A 82 -8.15 -2.79 10.88
N MET A 83 -7.03 -3.50 11.04
CA MET A 83 -6.49 -4.39 10.00
C MET A 83 -7.11 -5.79 10.02
N LYS A 84 -7.52 -6.30 11.19
CA LYS A 84 -8.05 -7.67 11.35
C LYS A 84 -9.18 -8.06 10.38
N PRO A 85 -10.19 -7.20 10.10
CA PRO A 85 -11.26 -7.56 9.19
C PRO A 85 -10.77 -7.91 7.77
N ILE A 86 -9.67 -7.31 7.33
CA ILE A 86 -9.12 -7.48 5.98
C ILE A 86 -8.01 -8.54 5.98
N PHE A 87 -7.11 -8.46 6.96
CA PHE A 87 -5.84 -9.18 6.95
C PHE A 87 -5.79 -10.37 7.91
N GLY A 88 -6.79 -10.54 8.78
CA GLY A 88 -6.77 -11.49 9.89
C GLY A 88 -5.87 -11.03 11.03
N GLU A 89 -5.66 -11.90 12.03
CA GLU A 89 -4.90 -11.57 13.24
C GLU A 89 -3.41 -11.32 12.99
N LYS A 90 -2.81 -12.09 12.10
CA LYS A 90 -1.38 -12.08 11.81
C LYS A 90 -1.11 -12.33 10.35
N MET A 91 -0.08 -11.69 9.84
CA MET A 91 0.30 -11.85 8.44
C MET A 91 1.80 -11.65 8.24
N THR A 92 2.29 -12.08 7.08
CA THR A 92 3.66 -11.78 6.64
C THR A 92 3.62 -10.99 5.34
N MET A 93 4.78 -10.52 4.89
CA MET A 93 4.91 -9.85 3.59
C MET A 93 4.35 -10.67 2.41
N PHE A 94 4.51 -11.99 2.42
CA PHE A 94 3.97 -12.86 1.36
C PHE A 94 2.44 -12.93 1.43
N THR A 95 1.89 -13.04 2.64
CA THR A 95 0.45 -13.08 2.87
C THR A 95 -0.21 -11.75 2.49
N LEU A 96 0.47 -10.61 2.72
CA LEU A 96 0.00 -9.27 2.34
C LEU A 96 -0.43 -9.20 0.88
N ASN A 97 0.49 -9.54 -0.02
CA ASN A 97 0.23 -9.46 -1.45
C ASN A 97 -0.85 -10.45 -1.90
N LYS A 98 -0.94 -11.61 -1.25
CA LYS A 98 -1.97 -12.62 -1.51
C LYS A 98 -3.36 -12.13 -1.11
N ILE A 99 -3.49 -11.54 0.08
CA ILE A 99 -4.74 -10.98 0.59
C ILE A 99 -5.16 -9.81 -0.29
N LEU A 100 -4.27 -8.83 -0.50
CA LEU A 100 -4.58 -7.67 -1.35
C LEU A 100 -5.05 -8.08 -2.74
N SER A 101 -4.47 -9.10 -3.38
CA SER A 101 -4.97 -9.56 -4.69
C SER A 101 -6.43 -9.97 -4.71
N LYS A 102 -7.04 -10.35 -3.59
CA LYS A 102 -8.47 -10.68 -3.47
C LYS A 102 -9.36 -9.45 -3.31
N HIS A 103 -8.81 -8.37 -2.75
CA HIS A 103 -9.53 -7.12 -2.48
C HIS A 103 -9.28 -6.04 -3.55
N LEU A 104 -8.56 -6.37 -4.62
CA LEU A 104 -8.25 -5.46 -5.72
C LEU A 104 -8.88 -5.95 -7.02
N PHE A 105 -9.72 -5.12 -7.63
CA PHE A 105 -10.39 -5.42 -8.90
C PHE A 105 -9.94 -4.49 -10.02
N ASN A 106 -9.87 -5.05 -11.22
CA ASN A 106 -9.55 -4.29 -12.42
C ASN A 106 -10.80 -3.52 -12.88
N LEU A 107 -10.73 -2.20 -12.83
CA LEU A 107 -11.83 -1.29 -13.24
C LEU A 107 -12.23 -1.42 -14.72
N ALA A 108 -11.46 -2.16 -15.54
CA ALA A 108 -11.81 -2.43 -16.94
C ALA A 108 -12.79 -3.62 -17.13
N LYS A 109 -13.25 -4.27 -16.06
CA LYS A 109 -14.29 -5.30 -16.10
C LYS A 109 -15.41 -4.92 -15.12
N SER A 110 -16.43 -4.21 -15.58
CA SER A 110 -17.67 -4.01 -14.81
C SER A 110 -18.90 -3.91 -15.72
N GLU A 111 -19.01 -4.80 -16.72
CA GLU A 111 -20.24 -4.93 -17.54
C GLU A 111 -20.63 -6.40 -17.83
N LYS A 112 -19.99 -7.42 -17.22
CA LYS A 112 -20.25 -8.83 -17.60
C LYS A 112 -20.64 -9.80 -16.48
N ASP A 113 -20.82 -9.33 -15.25
CA ASP A 113 -21.13 -10.21 -14.12
C ASP A 113 -22.58 -10.07 -13.61
N GLU A 114 -23.47 -9.34 -14.30
CA GLU A 114 -24.88 -9.13 -13.90
C GLU A 114 -25.93 -10.09 -14.53
N ILE A 115 -25.56 -11.14 -15.28
CA ILE A 115 -26.57 -11.98 -15.98
C ILE A 115 -26.76 -13.40 -15.42
N THR A 116 -25.95 -13.90 -14.47
CA THR A 116 -26.13 -15.28 -13.94
C THR A 116 -26.86 -15.33 -12.60
N GLU A 117 -28.08 -14.79 -12.52
CA GLU A 117 -28.96 -15.11 -11.38
C GLU A 117 -30.47 -15.04 -11.71
N GLN A 118 -30.90 -15.47 -12.90
CA GLN A 118 -32.34 -15.73 -13.16
C GLN A 118 -32.56 -16.86 -14.20
N HIS A 119 -32.24 -18.11 -13.84
CA HIS A 119 -32.94 -19.24 -14.46
C HIS A 119 -32.85 -20.50 -13.57
N SER A 120 -33.72 -20.56 -12.56
CA SER A 120 -34.05 -21.81 -11.87
C SER A 120 -35.52 -21.78 -11.46
N ASP A 121 -36.41 -21.76 -12.45
CA ASP A 121 -37.82 -22.08 -12.23
C ASP A 121 -38.41 -22.61 -13.54
N LEU A 122 -38.41 -23.95 -13.66
CA LEU A 122 -39.31 -24.81 -14.43
C LEU A 122 -38.63 -26.17 -14.60
N GLU A 123 -38.86 -27.08 -13.66
CA GLU A 123 -38.81 -28.50 -13.97
C GLU A 123 -40.17 -28.96 -14.55
N PRO A 124 -40.16 -29.95 -15.47
CA PRO A 124 -41.32 -30.44 -16.20
C PRO A 124 -42.27 -31.33 -15.38
#